data_AF-A0A815ZPN8-F1
#
_entry.id   AF-A0A815ZPN8-F1
#
_cell.length_a   1.000
_cell.length_b   1.000
_cell.length_c   1.000
_cell.angle_alpha   90.00
_cell.angle_beta   90.00
_cell.angle_gamma   90.00
#
_symmetry.space_group_name_H-M   'P 1'
#
loop_
_entity.id
_entity.type
_entity.pdbx_description
1 polymer ?
#
loop_
_entity_poly.entity_id
_entity_poly.type
_entity_poly.pdbx_seq_one_letter_code
_entity_poly.pdbx_strand_id
1 'polypeptide(L)'
;MSILTGNDLLQRLSNYNAEYYCIIEKVEFFPGLIRIYIDERGDNSLGAIQTPMSSTLGIVNESSLSEAKSPIDGKFSISDDSRQYLGYLDFALDDSLLNNQNIIGFQYGNCGYSTARLFRLDQELIDRYHIKST
;
A
#
# COMPACT_ATOMS: atom_id res chain seq x y z
N MET A 1 -6.79 -11.30 13.36
CA MET A 1 -6.78 -10.08 12.53
C MET A 1 -5.80 -9.14 13.18
N SER A 2 -4.93 -8.57 12.35
CA SER A 2 -3.68 -7.98 12.79
C SER A 2 -3.50 -6.64 12.08
N ILE A 3 -3.12 -5.58 12.78
CA ILE A 3 -3.15 -4.21 12.25
C ILE A 3 -1.81 -3.51 12.53
N LEU A 4 -1.22 -2.91 11.51
CA LEU A 4 -0.17 -1.90 11.63
C LEU A 4 -0.80 -0.53 11.39
N THR A 5 -0.59 0.39 12.32
CA THR A 5 -1.05 1.78 12.21
C THR A 5 0.08 2.67 11.72
N GLY A 6 -0.21 3.91 11.35
CA GLY A 6 0.82 4.81 10.80
C GLY A 6 2.10 4.97 11.65
N ASN A 7 2.08 4.73 12.96
CA ASN A 7 3.27 4.78 13.81
C ASN A 7 4.15 3.52 13.70
N ASP A 8 3.56 2.41 13.26
CA ASP A 8 4.25 1.15 13.03
C ASP A 8 4.85 1.06 11.61
N LEU A 9 4.48 2.01 10.73
CA LEU A 9 4.97 2.08 9.35
C LEU A 9 6.28 2.85 9.27
N LEU A 10 7.24 2.33 8.49
CA LEU A 10 8.53 2.97 8.23
C LEU A 10 8.36 4.27 7.43
N GLN A 11 7.50 4.24 6.41
CA GLN A 11 7.14 5.36 5.58
C GLN A 11 5.71 5.18 5.07
N ARG A 12 4.90 6.22 5.23
CA ARG A 12 3.46 6.19 4.92
C ARG A 12 3.06 7.02 3.69
N LEU A 13 4.03 7.60 2.97
CA LEU A 13 3.76 8.53 1.87
C LEU A 13 4.24 7.95 0.55
N SER A 14 3.32 7.83 -0.40
CA SER A 14 3.59 7.62 -1.82
C SER A 14 3.24 8.92 -2.52
N ASN A 15 4.24 9.64 -3.02
CA ASN A 15 4.09 11.03 -3.47
C ASN A 15 4.40 11.17 -4.96
N TYR A 16 3.55 11.88 -5.69
CA TYR A 16 3.87 12.38 -7.01
C TYR A 16 4.52 13.77 -6.91
N ASN A 17 3.92 14.69 -6.15
CA ASN A 17 4.47 15.99 -5.79
C ASN A 17 3.86 16.49 -4.46
N ALA A 18 4.00 17.78 -4.14
CA ALA A 18 3.47 18.35 -2.89
C ALA A 18 1.94 18.40 -2.82
N GLU A 19 1.26 18.49 -3.98
CA GLU A 19 -0.19 18.60 -4.08
C GLU A 19 -0.88 17.26 -4.39
N TYR A 20 -0.12 16.28 -4.91
CA TYR A 20 -0.59 14.94 -5.29
C TYR A 20 0.15 13.87 -4.51
N TYR A 21 -0.53 13.29 -3.51
CA TYR A 21 0.05 12.31 -2.62
C TYR A 21 -0.97 11.37 -2.00
N CYS A 22 -0.51 10.15 -1.74
CA CYS A 22 -1.24 9.10 -1.06
C CYS A 22 -0.67 8.88 0.33
N ILE A 23 -1.51 8.99 1.36
CA ILE A 23 -1.18 8.59 2.72
C ILE A 23 -1.66 7.16 2.97
N ILE A 24 -0.77 6.30 3.45
CA ILE A 24 -1.12 4.98 3.95
C ILE A 24 -1.46 5.11 5.44
N GLU A 25 -2.74 4.98 5.76
CA GLU A 25 -3.27 5.17 7.11
C GLU A 25 -2.99 3.96 8.02
N LYS A 26 -3.20 2.75 7.47
CA LYS A 26 -2.96 1.48 8.17
C LYS A 26 -2.84 0.32 7.19
N VAL A 27 -2.27 -0.77 7.69
CA VAL A 27 -2.18 -2.06 6.99
C VAL A 27 -2.84 -3.12 7.86
N GLU A 28 -3.76 -3.90 7.30
CA GLU A 28 -4.39 -5.03 7.97
C GLU A 28 -4.00 -6.35 7.32
N PHE A 29 -3.73 -7.37 8.13
CA PHE A 29 -3.42 -8.71 7.67
C PHE A 29 -4.60 -9.64 7.97
N PHE A 30 -4.97 -10.36 6.91
CA PHE A 30 -5.94 -11.44 6.92
C PHE A 30 -5.26 -12.72 6.39
N PRO A 31 -5.81 -13.91 6.65
CA PRO A 31 -5.30 -15.13 6.03
C PRO A 31 -5.30 -14.98 4.50
N GLY A 32 -4.12 -15.08 3.87
CA GLY A 32 -3.93 -14.95 2.41
C GLY A 32 -4.09 -13.55 1.83
N LEU A 33 -4.23 -12.49 2.65
CA LEU A 33 -4.51 -11.14 2.15
C LEU A 33 -3.89 -10.03 3.00
N ILE A 34 -3.37 -9.01 2.33
CA ILE A 34 -2.99 -7.72 2.93
C ILE A 34 -3.96 -6.65 2.45
N ARG A 35 -4.51 -5.88 3.38
CA ARG A 35 -5.34 -4.72 3.10
C ARG A 35 -4.60 -3.44 3.43
N ILE A 36 -4.49 -2.53 2.46
CA ILE A 36 -3.85 -1.23 2.60
C ILE A 36 -4.94 -0.15 2.61
N TYR A 37 -5.01 0.63 3.69
CA TYR A 37 -5.92 1.77 3.77
C TYR A 37 -5.22 3.04 3.30
N ILE A 38 -5.89 3.77 2.41
CA ILE A 38 -5.33 4.92 1.72
C ILE A 38 -6.20 6.17 1.88
N ASP A 39 -5.55 7.32 1.91
CA ASP A 39 -6.12 8.66 1.73
C ASP A 39 -5.31 9.40 0.66
N GLU A 40 -5.80 9.38 -0.59
CA GLU A 40 -5.23 10.12 -1.71
C GLU A 40 -5.75 11.56 -1.72
N ARG A 41 -4.85 12.52 -1.93
CA ARG A 41 -5.16 13.95 -2.01
C ARG A 41 -4.59 14.54 -3.30
N GLY A 42 -5.39 15.35 -3.97
CA GLY A 42 -5.03 16.15 -5.15
C GLY A 42 -5.75 17.50 -5.16
N ASP A 43 -5.17 18.50 -5.83
CA ASP A 43 -5.75 19.85 -5.97
C ASP A 43 -6.39 20.11 -7.36
N ASN A 44 -6.35 19.11 -8.25
CA ASN A 44 -6.80 19.16 -9.64
C ASN A 44 -5.96 20.09 -10.56
N SER A 45 -4.79 20.57 -10.12
CA SER A 45 -3.91 21.42 -10.94
C SER A 45 -3.27 20.67 -12.13
N LEU A 46 -3.15 19.34 -12.04
CA LEU A 46 -2.66 18.43 -13.07
C LEU A 46 -3.77 17.53 -13.63
N GLY A 47 -5.03 17.86 -13.36
CA GLY A 47 -6.19 17.05 -13.70
C GLY A 47 -6.55 16.05 -12.59
N ALA A 48 -7.40 15.09 -12.97
CA ALA A 48 -7.94 14.10 -12.05
C ALA A 48 -6.84 13.21 -11.45
N ILE A 49 -6.99 12.89 -10.17
CA ILE A 49 -6.13 11.94 -9.46
C ILE A 49 -6.19 10.55 -10.09
N GLN A 50 -5.10 9.79 -9.97
CA GLN A 50 -5.04 8.43 -10.51
C GLN A 50 -6.00 7.50 -9.77
N THR A 51 -6.50 6.47 -10.47
CA THR A 51 -7.34 5.44 -9.85
C THR A 51 -6.53 4.58 -8.86
N PRO A 52 -7.02 4.34 -7.63
CA PRO A 52 -6.34 3.50 -6.65
C PRO A 52 -6.08 2.07 -7.14
N MET A 53 -6.94 1.53 -7.99
CA MET A 53 -6.84 0.15 -8.47
C MET A 53 -5.61 -0.12 -9.36
N SER A 54 -4.94 0.94 -9.83
CA SER A 54 -3.69 0.84 -10.57
C SER A 54 -2.45 0.70 -9.69
N SER A 55 -2.60 0.83 -8.37
CA SER A 55 -1.49 0.78 -7.41
C SER A 55 -0.79 -0.58 -7.38
N THR A 56 0.39 -0.66 -6.76
CA THR A 56 1.14 -1.91 -6.64
C THR A 56 1.69 -2.11 -5.24
N LEU A 57 1.73 -3.37 -4.81
CA LEU A 57 2.38 -3.81 -3.57
C LEU A 57 3.49 -4.79 -3.92
N GLY A 58 4.68 -4.63 -3.36
CA GLY A 58 5.79 -5.53 -3.67
C GLY A 58 6.94 -5.43 -2.68
N ILE A 59 8.04 -6.10 -3.01
CA ILE A 59 9.29 -6.00 -2.25
C ILE A 59 10.07 -4.80 -2.76
N VAL A 60 10.50 -3.93 -1.85
CA VAL A 60 11.35 -2.79 -2.18
C VAL A 60 12.75 -3.29 -2.49
N ASN A 61 13.19 -3.11 -3.74
CA ASN A 61 14.57 -3.31 -4.17
C ASN A 61 15.13 -1.98 -4.67
N GLU A 62 16.12 -1.45 -3.95
CA GLU A 62 16.67 -0.10 -4.16
C GLU A 62 15.58 1.00 -4.18
N SER A 63 15.10 1.35 -5.38
CA SER A 63 14.11 2.40 -5.64
C SER A 63 12.86 1.89 -6.39
N SER A 64 12.71 0.58 -6.57
CA SER A 64 11.61 -0.02 -7.32
C SER A 64 10.96 -1.18 -6.55
N LEU A 65 9.79 -1.60 -7.02
CA LEU A 65 9.10 -2.78 -6.51
C LEU A 65 9.42 -3.99 -7.39
N SER A 66 10.01 -5.02 -6.79
CA SER A 66 10.05 -6.37 -7.34
C SER A 66 8.87 -7.20 -6.82
N GLU A 67 8.48 -8.26 -7.54
CA GLU A 67 7.30 -9.08 -7.16
C GLU A 67 6.03 -8.24 -6.99
N ALA A 68 5.91 -7.17 -7.79
CA ALA A 68 4.81 -6.23 -7.71
C ALA A 68 3.48 -6.91 -8.05
N LYS A 69 2.52 -6.83 -7.12
CA LYS A 69 1.17 -7.35 -7.26
C LYS A 69 0.18 -6.20 -7.42
N SER A 70 -0.78 -6.40 -8.31
CA SER A 70 -1.95 -5.55 -8.44
C SER A 70 -2.98 -5.87 -7.36
N PRO A 71 -3.85 -4.91 -7.00
CA PRO A 71 -4.96 -5.14 -6.09
C PRO A 71 -5.92 -6.16 -6.69
N ILE A 72 -6.43 -7.07 -5.85
CA ILE A 72 -7.47 -8.04 -6.22
C ILE A 72 -8.88 -7.50 -5.97
N ASP A 73 -9.02 -6.56 -5.04
CA ASP A 73 -10.27 -5.87 -4.73
C ASP A 73 -9.97 -4.50 -4.10
N GLY A 74 -10.98 -3.65 -3.98
CA GLY A 74 -10.86 -2.35 -3.32
C GLY A 74 -12.20 -1.68 -3.13
N LYS A 75 -12.31 -0.87 -2.07
CA LYS A 75 -13.51 -0.08 -1.79
C LYS A 75 -13.14 1.33 -1.39
N PHE A 76 -13.77 2.30 -2.07
CA PHE A 76 -13.47 3.72 -1.92
C PHE A 76 -14.74 4.51 -1.70
N SER A 77 -14.69 5.43 -0.74
CA SER A 77 -15.58 6.58 -0.72
C SER A 77 -14.96 7.67 -1.59
N ILE A 78 -15.76 8.14 -2.55
CA ILE A 78 -15.41 9.25 -3.42
C ILE A 78 -16.18 10.46 -2.90
N SER A 79 -15.47 11.40 -2.26
CA SER A 79 -16.02 12.71 -1.91
C SER A 79 -15.95 13.67 -3.11
N ASP A 80 -14.88 13.56 -3.90
CA ASP A 80 -14.61 14.31 -5.14
C ASP A 80 -13.62 13.46 -5.97
N ASP A 81 -14.07 12.91 -7.10
CA ASP A 81 -13.26 12.02 -7.96
C ASP A 81 -12.05 12.71 -8.60
N SER A 82 -12.00 14.04 -8.54
CA SER A 82 -10.88 14.84 -9.01
C SER A 82 -9.85 15.16 -7.92
N ARG A 83 -10.17 14.94 -6.63
CA ARG A 83 -9.35 15.45 -5.51
C ARG A 83 -9.11 14.47 -4.37
N GLN A 84 -9.97 13.47 -4.18
CA GLN A 84 -9.81 12.57 -3.05
C GLN A 84 -10.34 11.15 -3.29
N TYR A 85 -9.52 10.16 -2.94
CA TYR A 85 -9.97 8.81 -2.65
C TYR A 85 -9.66 8.45 -1.20
N LEU A 86 -10.67 8.03 -0.45
CA LEU A 86 -10.51 7.44 0.88
C LEU A 86 -11.04 6.00 0.84
N GLY A 87 -10.24 5.03 1.26
CA GLY A 87 -10.69 3.64 1.18
C GLY A 87 -9.59 2.63 1.46
N TYR A 88 -9.73 1.45 0.86
CA TYR A 88 -8.73 0.40 0.96
C TYR A 88 -8.55 -0.37 -0.35
N LEU A 89 -7.38 -0.99 -0.46
CA LEU A 89 -6.99 -1.93 -1.51
C LEU A 89 -6.63 -3.27 -0.86
N ASP A 90 -7.09 -4.36 -1.47
CA ASP A 90 -6.78 -5.72 -1.05
C ASP A 90 -5.77 -6.34 -2.02
N PHE A 91 -4.74 -6.98 -1.48
CA PHE A 91 -3.69 -7.67 -2.21
C PHE A 91 -3.57 -9.11 -1.74
N ALA A 92 -3.33 -10.03 -2.67
CA ALA A 92 -3.03 -11.41 -2.32
C ALA A 92 -1.69 -11.48 -1.56
N LEU A 93 -1.70 -12.18 -0.43
CA LEU A 93 -0.50 -12.49 0.34
C LEU A 93 -0.09 -13.92 0.03
N ASP A 94 1.03 -14.08 -0.66
CA ASP A 94 1.60 -15.37 -1.01
C ASP A 94 3.08 -15.45 -0.63
N ASP A 95 3.66 -16.65 -0.80
CA ASP A 95 5.03 -16.96 -0.44
C ASP A 95 6.07 -16.02 -1.04
N SER A 96 5.79 -15.39 -2.20
CA SER A 96 6.76 -14.51 -2.84
C SER A 96 7.00 -13.24 -2.03
N LEU A 97 6.00 -12.78 -1.28
CA LEU A 97 6.12 -11.63 -0.36
C LEU A 97 6.60 -12.04 1.04
N LEU A 98 6.42 -13.31 1.43
CA LEU A 98 6.60 -13.79 2.81
C LEU A 98 8.04 -14.18 3.19
N ASN A 99 9.04 -13.79 2.41
CA ASN A 99 10.42 -14.09 2.77
C ASN A 99 10.92 -13.17 3.90
N ASN A 100 11.58 -13.76 4.89
CA ASN A 100 12.14 -13.06 6.04
C ASN A 100 13.11 -11.97 5.58
N GLN A 101 13.01 -10.79 6.19
CA GLN A 101 13.81 -9.57 5.95
C GLN A 101 13.41 -8.68 4.77
N ASN A 102 12.40 -9.07 3.97
CA ASN A 102 11.90 -8.21 2.92
C ASN A 102 11.30 -6.92 3.48
N ILE A 103 11.54 -5.79 2.81
CA ILE A 103 10.80 -4.56 3.07
C ILE A 103 9.65 -4.52 2.09
N ILE A 104 8.44 -4.53 2.62
CA ILE A 104 7.22 -4.45 1.83
C ILE A 104 6.96 -2.98 1.53
N GLY A 105 6.76 -2.67 0.25
CA GLY A 105 6.51 -1.33 -0.25
C GLY A 105 5.22 -1.26 -1.05
N PHE A 106 4.69 -0.04 -1.13
CA PHE A 106 3.49 0.28 -1.86
C PHE A 106 3.75 1.49 -2.75
N GLN A 107 3.26 1.44 -3.99
CA GLN A 107 3.28 2.57 -4.90
C GLN A 107 1.86 2.84 -5.37
N TYR A 108 1.40 4.07 -5.19
CA TYR A 108 0.08 4.49 -5.63
C TYR A 108 0.01 4.66 -7.15
N GLY A 109 -1.10 4.21 -7.76
CA GLY A 109 -1.37 4.41 -9.17
C GLY A 109 -0.41 3.66 -10.13
N ASN A 110 -0.47 3.99 -11.43
CA ASN A 110 0.28 3.29 -12.48
C ASN A 110 1.66 3.89 -12.79
N CYS A 111 1.92 5.16 -12.43
CA CYS A 111 3.22 5.79 -12.64
C CYS A 111 3.40 7.11 -11.87
N GLY A 112 4.66 7.52 -11.68
CA GLY A 112 5.04 8.85 -11.19
C GLY A 112 5.03 9.04 -9.67
N TYR A 113 4.25 8.27 -8.92
CA TYR A 113 4.30 8.28 -7.46
C TYR A 113 5.52 7.52 -6.94
N SER A 114 6.10 8.02 -5.86
CA SER A 114 7.19 7.34 -5.16
C SER A 114 6.73 6.08 -4.43
N THR A 115 7.63 5.14 -4.21
CA THR A 115 7.35 3.96 -3.38
C THR A 115 7.39 4.34 -1.89
N ALA A 116 6.30 4.07 -1.17
CA ALA A 116 6.23 4.09 0.29
C ALA A 116 6.77 2.77 0.85
N ARG A 117 7.83 2.83 1.67
CA ARG A 117 8.38 1.65 2.37
C ARG A 117 7.55 1.39 3.62
N LEU A 118 6.65 0.42 3.60
CA LEU A 118 5.63 0.28 4.65
C LEU A 118 6.19 -0.37 5.93
N PHE A 119 6.71 -1.59 5.83
CA PHE A 119 7.21 -2.34 6.98
C PHE A 119 8.23 -3.39 6.54
N ARG A 120 9.05 -3.86 7.47
CA ARG A 120 9.88 -5.05 7.26
C ARG A 120 9.08 -6.27 7.70
N LEU A 121 9.06 -7.29 6.86
CA LEU A 121 8.56 -8.59 7.24
C LEU A 121 9.68 -9.32 7.99
N ASP A 122 9.53 -9.47 9.30
CA ASP A 122 10.40 -10.29 10.12
C ASP A 122 9.61 -11.37 10.84
N GLN A 123 10.33 -12.34 11.41
CA GLN A 123 9.72 -13.48 12.09
C GLN A 123 8.82 -13.01 13.24
N GLU A 124 9.19 -11.92 13.92
CA GLU A 124 8.39 -11.36 14.99
C GLU A 124 7.03 -10.87 14.48
N LEU A 125 7.00 -10.17 13.36
CA LEU A 125 5.76 -9.69 12.74
C LEU A 125 4.91 -10.85 12.21
N ILE A 126 5.54 -11.86 11.61
CA ILE A 126 4.86 -13.10 11.16
C ILE A 126 4.22 -13.82 12.35
N ASP A 127 4.98 -14.03 13.43
CA ASP A 127 4.53 -14.75 14.63
C ASP A 127 3.45 -13.97 15.37
N ARG A 128 3.68 -12.66 15.58
CA ARG A 128 2.75 -11.74 16.27
C ARG A 128 1.41 -11.67 15.58
N TYR A 129 1.39 -11.76 14.25
CA TYR A 129 0.18 -11.57 13.46
C TYR A 129 -0.35 -12.85 12.82
N HIS A 130 0.26 -13.99 13.13
CA HIS A 130 -0.10 -15.30 12.60
C HIS A 130 -0.26 -15.30 11.08
N ILE A 131 0.66 -14.63 10.39
CA ILE A 131 0.67 -14.56 8.93
C ILE A 131 1.03 -15.95 8.42
N LYS A 132 0.06 -16.65 7.83
CA LYS A 132 0.26 -17.96 7.21
C LYS A 132 0.04 -17.82 5.72
N SER A 133 0.97 -18.37 4.95
CA SER A 133 0.72 -18.67 3.54
C SER A 133 -0.36 -19.75 3.45
N THR A 134 -1.35 -19.53 2.60
CA THR A 134 -2.44 -20.48 2.32
C THR A 134 -2.00 -21.59 1.40
#